data_AF-A0AAD8M3D1-F1
#
_entry.id   AF-A0AAD8M3D1-F1
#
_cell.length_a   1.000
_cell.length_b   1.000
_cell.length_c   1.000
_cell.angle_alpha   90.00
_cell.angle_beta   90.00
_cell.angle_gamma   90.00
#
_symmetry.space_group_name_H-M   'P 1'
#
loop_
_entity.id
_entity.type
_entity.pdbx_description
1 polymer ?
#
loop_
_entity_poly.entity_id
_entity_poly.type
_entity_poly.pdbx_seq_one_letter_code
_entity_poly.pdbx_strand_id
1 'polypeptide(L)'
;MIPQITSCRNEYSLCGSDALSLDPLIGAVSVGNFVVLKPSELVAECSAFLAKTITLHLDSKAIKVIEGGVEVAEKLLQQKWDKIFFTGNARMARSVMCAAS
;
A
#
# COMPACT_ATOMS: atom_id res chain seq x y z
N MET A 1 4.83 12.01 -13.77
CA MET A 1 4.34 10.63 -13.55
C MET A 1 5.26 10.02 -12.52
N ILE A 2 4.78 9.88 -11.29
CA ILE A 2 5.61 9.62 -10.10
C ILE A 2 5.09 8.32 -9.47
N PRO A 3 5.77 7.17 -9.62
CA PRO A 3 5.43 5.94 -8.91
C PRO A 3 5.50 6.11 -7.40
N GLN A 4 4.36 5.91 -6.75
CA GLN A 4 4.21 5.90 -5.30
C GLN A 4 3.75 4.53 -4.82
N ILE A 5 4.32 4.03 -3.72
CA ILE A 5 3.80 2.89 -2.99
C ILE A 5 3.17 3.35 -1.68
N THR A 6 1.98 2.82 -1.40
CA THR A 6 1.29 2.98 -0.12
C THR A 6 1.17 1.60 0.51
N SER A 7 1.86 1.37 1.63
CA SER A 7 1.90 0.08 2.31
C SER A 7 1.39 0.23 3.73
N CYS A 8 0.33 -0.50 4.05
CA CYS A 8 -0.23 -0.56 5.39
C CYS A 8 -0.01 -1.96 5.98
N ARG A 9 0.59 -2.01 7.17
CA ARG A 9 0.61 -3.21 8.00
C ARG A 9 0.02 -2.84 9.36
N ASN A 10 -1.24 -3.19 9.55
CA ASN A 10 -1.93 -2.96 10.81
C ASN A 10 -1.79 -4.19 11.72
N GLU A 11 -1.24 -4.02 12.92
CA GLU A 11 -1.10 -5.10 13.90
C GLU A 11 -2.43 -5.43 14.59
N TYR A 12 -3.46 -4.61 14.40
CA TYR A 12 -4.82 -4.86 14.86
C TYR A 12 -5.66 -5.52 13.74
N SER A 13 -6.16 -6.74 13.96
CA SER A 13 -6.98 -7.49 12.99
C SER A 13 -8.41 -6.95 12.80
N LEU A 14 -8.59 -5.63 12.69
CA LEU A 14 -9.90 -5.00 12.57
C LEU A 14 -10.07 -4.40 11.17
N CYS A 15 -11.15 -4.76 10.48
CA CYS A 15 -11.48 -4.25 9.14
C CYS A 15 -11.66 -2.71 9.10
N GLY A 16 -11.99 -2.08 10.24
CA GLY A 16 -12.17 -0.63 10.32
C GLY A 16 -10.89 0.20 10.11
N SER A 17 -9.71 -0.42 10.06
CA SER A 17 -8.44 0.29 9.84
C SER A 17 -8.15 0.63 8.37
N ASP A 18 -9.00 0.23 7.43
CA ASP A 18 -8.78 0.45 5.99
C ASP A 18 -8.73 1.94 5.62
N ALA A 19 -9.25 2.83 6.47
CA ALA A 19 -9.04 4.28 6.36
C ALA A 19 -7.55 4.66 6.27
N LEU A 20 -6.66 3.94 7.00
CA LEU A 20 -5.21 4.18 6.97
C LEU A 20 -4.57 3.88 5.60
N SER A 21 -5.24 3.10 4.76
CA SER A 21 -4.80 2.79 3.40
C SER A 21 -5.46 3.70 2.36
N LEU A 22 -6.72 4.07 2.57
CA LEU A 22 -7.50 4.87 1.62
C LEU A 22 -7.14 6.36 1.68
N ASP A 23 -6.94 6.95 2.85
CA ASP A 23 -6.58 8.37 2.99
C ASP A 23 -5.30 8.73 2.20
N PRO A 24 -4.17 8.02 2.36
CA PRO A 24 -2.97 8.28 1.57
C PRO A 24 -3.15 7.94 0.08
N LEU A 25 -3.98 6.96 -0.27
CA LEU A 25 -4.30 6.64 -1.67
C LEU A 25 -5.03 7.81 -2.33
N ILE A 26 -6.08 8.35 -1.69
CA ILE A 26 -6.86 9.49 -2.19
C ILE A 26 -5.94 10.69 -2.40
N GLY A 27 -5.10 11.01 -1.41
CA GLY A 27 -4.14 12.10 -1.52
C GLY A 27 -3.18 11.93 -2.69
N ALA A 28 -2.60 10.74 -2.88
CA ALA A 28 -1.68 10.45 -3.97
C ALA A 28 -2.34 10.54 -5.35
N VAL A 29 -3.54 9.98 -5.50
CA VAL A 29 -4.29 9.97 -6.76
C VAL A 29 -4.75 11.39 -7.12
N SER A 30 -5.15 12.19 -6.12
CA SER A 30 -5.63 13.57 -6.35
C SER A 30 -4.58 14.49 -6.99
N VAL A 31 -3.29 14.21 -6.79
CA VAL A 31 -2.17 14.95 -7.40
C VAL A 31 -1.63 14.28 -8.68
N GLY A 32 -2.29 13.24 -9.18
CA GLY A 32 -1.95 12.57 -10.43
C GLY A 32 -0.82 11.53 -10.33
N ASN A 33 -0.58 10.95 -9.14
CA ASN A 33 0.41 9.89 -8.98
C ASN A 33 -0.14 8.53 -9.44
N PHE A 34 0.76 7.69 -9.92
CA PHE A 34 0.49 6.26 -10.11
C PHE A 34 0.79 5.57 -8.79
N VAL A 35 -0.15 4.76 -8.31
CA VAL A 35 -0.09 4.20 -6.96
C VAL A 35 -0.09 2.68 -6.99
N VAL A 36 0.83 2.09 -6.23
CA VAL A 36 0.72 0.71 -5.80
C VAL A 36 0.28 0.68 -4.35
N LEU A 37 -0.90 0.11 -4.10
CA LEU A 37 -1.43 -0.11 -2.77
C LEU A 37 -1.09 -1.53 -2.32
N LYS A 38 -0.41 -1.68 -1.17
CA LYS A 38 -0.21 -2.96 -0.49
C LYS A 38 -1.02 -3.00 0.81
N PRO A 39 -2.25 -3.57 0.80
CA PRO A 39 -3.04 -3.76 2.01
C PRO A 39 -2.37 -4.75 2.98
N SER A 40 -2.84 -4.75 4.22
CA SER A 40 -2.29 -5.59 5.29
C SER A 40 -2.70 -7.05 5.12
N GLU A 41 -1.73 -7.95 5.19
CA GLU A 41 -1.93 -9.40 5.16
C GLU A 41 -2.64 -9.96 6.41
N LEU A 42 -2.72 -9.16 7.49
CA LEU A 42 -3.29 -9.57 8.78
C LEU A 42 -4.83 -9.53 8.79
N VAL A 43 -5.44 -8.95 7.76
CA VAL A 43 -6.90 -8.87 7.58
C VAL A 43 -7.25 -9.25 6.13
N ALA A 44 -7.08 -10.54 5.81
CA ALA A 44 -7.16 -11.06 4.44
C ALA A 44 -8.49 -10.74 3.73
N GLU A 45 -9.63 -10.83 4.42
CA GLU A 45 -10.94 -10.53 3.83
C GLU A 45 -11.06 -9.05 3.41
N CYS A 46 -10.53 -8.13 4.21
CA CYS A 46 -10.58 -6.70 3.92
C CYS A 46 -9.57 -6.32 2.84
N SER A 47 -8.39 -6.94 2.85
CA SER A 47 -7.41 -6.88 1.75
C SER A 47 -8.04 -7.30 0.42
N ALA A 48 -8.71 -8.45 0.39
CA ALA A 48 -9.36 -8.99 -0.82
C ALA A 48 -10.53 -8.10 -1.26
N PHE A 49 -11.32 -7.60 -0.31
CA PHE A 49 -12.39 -6.64 -0.60
C PHE A 49 -11.85 -5.36 -1.24
N LEU A 50 -10.78 -4.77 -0.69
CA LEU A 50 -10.13 -3.59 -1.23
C LEU A 50 -9.56 -3.86 -2.63
N ALA A 51 -8.84 -4.97 -2.80
CA ALA A 51 -8.27 -5.35 -4.08
C ALA A 51 -9.35 -5.48 -5.17
N LYS A 52 -10.46 -6.15 -4.85
CA LYS A 52 -11.60 -6.31 -5.76
C LYS A 52 -12.27 -4.97 -6.07
N THR A 53 -12.57 -4.18 -5.04
CA THR A 53 -13.35 -2.94 -5.18
C THR A 53 -12.57 -1.87 -5.94
N ILE A 54 -11.29 -1.67 -5.60
CA ILE A 54 -10.42 -0.71 -6.29
C ILE A 54 -10.25 -1.10 -7.75
N THR A 55 -9.98 -2.38 -8.03
CA THR A 55 -9.80 -2.86 -9.40
C THR A 55 -11.07 -2.74 -10.24
N LEU A 56 -12.26 -2.89 -9.62
CA LEU A 56 -13.55 -2.77 -10.31
C LEU A 56 -13.91 -1.32 -10.66
N HIS A 57 -13.54 -0.36 -9.80
CA HIS A 57 -14.03 1.01 -9.90
C HIS A 57 -12.98 2.03 -10.37
N LEU A 58 -11.69 1.73 -10.23
CA LEU A 58 -10.61 2.67 -10.55
C LEU A 58 -9.73 2.15 -11.70
N ASP A 59 -8.99 3.07 -12.35
CA ASP A 59 -8.10 2.71 -13.46
C ASP A 59 -6.96 1.82 -12.96
N SER A 60 -6.99 0.54 -13.34
CA SER A 60 -6.00 -0.48 -12.98
C SER A 60 -4.61 -0.23 -13.56
N LYS A 61 -4.47 0.68 -14.53
CA LYS A 61 -3.16 1.17 -15.00
C LYS A 61 -2.58 2.20 -14.04
N ALA A 62 -3.43 3.05 -13.47
CA ALA A 62 -3.03 4.11 -12.55
C ALA A 62 -2.86 3.62 -11.11
N ILE A 63 -3.74 2.71 -10.67
CA ILE A 63 -3.79 2.19 -9.30
C ILE A 63 -3.73 0.67 -9.36
N LYS A 64 -2.68 0.08 -8.79
CA LYS A 64 -2.56 -1.38 -8.63
C LYS A 64 -2.66 -1.74 -7.16
N VAL A 65 -3.47 -2.74 -6.85
CA VAL A 65 -3.48 -3.34 -5.51
C VAL A 65 -2.68 -4.64 -5.56
N ILE A 66 -1.70 -4.78 -4.68
CA ILE A 66 -0.85 -5.97 -4.60
C ILE A 66 -0.95 -6.51 -3.18
N GLU A 67 -1.56 -7.67 -3.07
CA GLU A 67 -1.75 -8.37 -1.79
C GLU A 67 -0.53 -9.25 -1.46
N GLY A 68 -0.36 -9.53 -0.18
CA GLY A 68 0.66 -10.46 0.32
C GLY A 68 1.42 -9.94 1.53
N GLY A 69 2.18 -10.84 2.16
CA GLY A 69 2.91 -10.58 3.40
C GLY A 69 4.25 -9.86 3.20
N VAL A 70 5.17 -10.15 4.12
CA VAL A 70 6.50 -9.51 4.18
C VAL A 70 7.29 -9.72 2.88
N GLU A 71 7.24 -10.91 2.28
CA GLU A 71 7.97 -11.20 1.02
C GLU A 71 7.55 -10.30 -0.15
N VAL A 72 6.26 -9.97 -0.23
CA VAL A 72 5.74 -9.05 -1.25
C VAL A 72 6.20 -7.64 -0.95
N ALA A 73 6.15 -7.22 0.32
CA ALA A 73 6.66 -5.92 0.72
C ALA A 73 8.16 -5.76 0.39
N GLU A 74 8.98 -6.79 0.65
CA GLU A 74 10.41 -6.78 0.32
C GLU A 74 10.66 -6.68 -1.19
N LYS A 75 9.93 -7.44 -2.01
CA LYS A 75 10.01 -7.34 -3.48
C LYS A 75 9.58 -5.96 -4.00
N LEU A 76 8.58 -5.36 -3.38
CA LEU A 76 8.15 -4.00 -3.70
C LEU A 76 9.24 -2.99 -3.34
N LEU A 77 9.87 -3.11 -2.17
CA LEU A 77 10.96 -2.23 -1.73
C LEU A 77 12.23 -2.34 -2.59
N GLN A 78 12.40 -3.40 -3.38
CA GLN A 78 13.48 -3.53 -4.36
C GLN A 78 13.24 -2.71 -5.65
N GLN A 79 12.03 -2.23 -5.87
CA GLN A 79 11.70 -1.39 -7.02
C GLN A 79 12.03 0.08 -6.74
N LYS A 80 12.21 0.88 -7.79
CA LYS A 80 12.41 2.32 -7.66
C LYS A 80 11.07 3.03 -7.45
N TRP A 81 10.96 3.78 -6.36
CA TRP A 81 9.82 4.61 -6.02
C TRP A 81 10.27 6.03 -5.78
N ASP A 82 9.47 7.01 -6.21
CA ASP A 82 9.72 8.40 -5.85
C ASP A 82 9.23 8.71 -4.44
N LYS A 83 8.18 8.00 -4.00
CA LYS A 83 7.63 8.15 -2.65
C LYS A 83 7.11 6.83 -2.11
N ILE A 84 7.45 6.57 -0.85
CA ILE A 84 6.93 5.45 -0.07
C ILE A 84 6.14 6.02 1.10
N PHE A 85 4.85 5.69 1.17
CA PHE A 85 4.02 5.96 2.33
C PHE A 85 3.82 4.65 3.08
N PHE A 86 4.30 4.58 4.32
CA PHE A 86 4.26 3.38 5.14
C PHE A 86 3.55 3.64 6.48
N THR A 87 2.62 2.76 6.83
CA THR A 87 1.99 2.73 8.16
C THR A 87 2.18 1.33 8.76
N GLY A 88 2.71 1.27 9.98
CA GLY A 88 3.01 0.02 10.67
C GLY A 88 4.05 0.23 11.78
N ASN A 89 4.68 -0.86 12.22
CA ASN A 89 5.62 -0.79 13.33
C ASN A 89 6.99 -0.21 12.96
N ALA A 90 7.72 0.27 13.98
CA ALA A 90 9.02 0.92 13.83
C ALA A 90 10.11 0.00 13.26
N ARG A 91 10.01 -1.33 13.47
CA ARG A 91 10.97 -2.29 12.94
C ARG A 91 10.90 -2.32 11.41
N MET A 92 9.71 -2.46 10.85
CA MET A 92 9.53 -2.44 9.39
C MET A 92 9.76 -1.05 8.81
N ALA A 93 9.38 0.02 9.51
CA ALA A 93 9.62 1.39 9.06
C ALA A 93 11.11 1.65 8.81
N ARG A 94 12.01 1.08 9.64
CA ARG A 94 13.47 1.16 9.40
C ARG A 94 13.87 0.46 8.11
N SER A 95 13.36 -0.74 7.84
CA SER A 95 13.63 -1.46 6.58
C SER A 95 13.15 -0.67 5.36
N VAL A 96 11.96 -0.06 5.46
CA VAL A 96 11.41 0.82 4.41
C VAL A 96 12.31 2.03 4.19
N MET A 97 12.76 2.67 5.27
CA MET A 97 13.64 3.86 5.19
C MET A 97 14.99 3.52 4.58
N CYS A 98 15.58 2.38 4.94
CA CYS A 98 16.82 1.88 4.33
C CYS A 98 16.66 1.60 2.82
N ALA A 99 15.51 1.06 2.41
CA ALA A 99 15.24 0.78 1.00
C ALA A 99 14.86 2.02 0.18
N ALA A 100 14.42 3.11 0.83
CA ALA A 100 14.05 4.37 0.20
C ALA A 100 15.24 5.33 -0.01
N SER A 101 16.45 4.94 0.43
CA SER A 101 17.68 5.75 0.37
C SER A 101 18.44 5.59 -0.94
#